data_AF-A0A3D1H5U0-F1
#
_entry.id   AF-A0A3D1H5U0-F1
#
_cell.length_a   1.000
_cell.length_b   1.000
_cell.length_c   1.000
_cell.angle_alpha   90.00
_cell.angle_beta   90.00
_cell.angle_gamma   90.00
#
_symmetry.space_group_name_H-M   'P 1'
#
loop_
_entity.id
_entity.type
_entity.pdbx_description
1 polymer ?
#
loop_
_entity_poly.entity_id
_entity_poly.type
_entity_poly.pdbx_seq_one_letter_code
_entity_poly.pdbx_strand_id
1 'polypeptide(L)'
;MNFSLSVLGAIMLAFFVLRFAKKIVVKLIGFLLISAAVIGLMYYNSWGPFEHNIAELSHLQDKYCVNDADGDICDCIVQPIERDMIQRFTPDELKILSAQRIKAAYVLKKSMNKTKEQALSCLEKRNATEKYKQFIHDFIPIENKYLIFAEDKVDELTGAVKDEVTSFQESKKSIDDKY
;
A
#
# COMPACT_ATOMS: atom_id res chain seq x y z
N MET A 1 -9.94 -60.24 30.14
CA MET A 1 -8.78 -59.47 30.66
C MET A 1 -8.17 -58.48 29.66
N ASN A 2 -8.77 -58.20 28.49
CA ASN A 2 -8.17 -57.31 27.48
C ASN A 2 -8.67 -55.86 27.53
N PHE A 3 -9.72 -55.57 28.29
CA PHE A 3 -10.36 -54.24 28.34
C PHE A 3 -9.58 -53.25 29.22
N SER A 4 -8.87 -53.71 30.25
CA SER A 4 -8.08 -52.81 31.11
C SER A 4 -6.77 -52.36 30.45
N LEU A 5 -6.13 -53.23 29.65
CA LEU A 5 -4.86 -52.94 29.00
C LEU A 5 -5.02 -51.94 27.84
N SER A 6 -6.09 -52.08 27.05
CA SER A 6 -6.40 -51.16 25.95
C SER A 6 -6.82 -49.78 26.44
N VAL A 7 -7.58 -49.70 27.54
CA VAL A 7 -7.94 -48.42 28.18
C VAL A 7 -6.71 -47.72 28.77
N LEU A 8 -5.81 -48.45 29.44
CA LEU A 8 -4.53 -47.90 29.92
C LEU A 8 -3.64 -47.41 28.77
N GLY A 9 -3.59 -48.15 27.66
CA GLY A 9 -2.88 -47.75 26.45
C GLY A 9 -3.43 -46.45 25.86
N ALA A 10 -4.76 -46.32 25.76
CA ALA A 10 -5.41 -45.11 25.24
C ALA A 10 -5.15 -43.88 26.12
N ILE A 11 -5.19 -44.05 27.46
CA ILE A 11 -4.90 -42.96 28.41
C ILE A 11 -3.43 -42.52 28.30
N MET A 12 -2.49 -43.47 28.19
CA MET A 12 -1.07 -43.14 28.05
C MET A 12 -0.78 -42.40 26.74
N LEU A 13 -1.45 -42.80 25.65
CA LEU A 13 -1.32 -42.18 24.33
C LEU A 13 -1.94 -40.78 24.31
N ALA A 14 -3.12 -40.59 24.91
CA ALA A 14 -3.74 -39.27 25.08
C ALA A 14 -2.88 -38.33 25.93
N PHE A 15 -2.26 -38.83 27.01
CA PHE A 15 -1.33 -38.07 27.84
C PHE A 15 -0.09 -37.62 27.06
N PHE A 16 0.47 -38.51 26.22
CA PHE A 16 1.59 -38.16 25.34
C PHE A 16 1.20 -37.07 24.33
N VAL A 17 0.06 -37.23 23.65
CA VAL A 17 -0.44 -36.22 22.69
C VAL A 17 -0.63 -34.86 23.37
N LEU A 18 -1.27 -34.80 24.54
CA LEU A 18 -1.46 -33.54 25.27
C LEU A 18 -0.14 -32.91 25.74
N ARG A 19 0.83 -33.73 26.15
CA ARG A 19 2.15 -33.26 26.60
C ARG A 19 2.97 -32.67 25.46
N PHE A 20 2.90 -33.27 24.27
CA PHE A 20 3.58 -32.76 23.07
C PHE A 20 2.83 -31.60 22.42
N ALA A 21 1.50 -31.60 22.45
CA ALA A 21 0.68 -30.50 21.94
C ALA A 21 1.04 -29.17 22.62
N LYS A 22 1.22 -29.15 23.95
CA LYS A 22 1.66 -27.93 24.65
C LYS A 22 3.02 -27.42 24.16
N LYS A 23 4.00 -28.32 23.92
CA LYS A 23 5.31 -27.92 23.37
C LYS A 23 5.20 -27.38 21.94
N ILE A 24 4.35 -27.96 21.11
CA ILE A 24 4.13 -27.52 19.73
C ILE A 24 3.42 -26.16 19.71
N VAL A 25 2.36 -26.00 20.51
CA VAL A 25 1.59 -24.75 20.63
C VAL A 25 2.47 -23.62 21.14
N VAL A 26 3.30 -23.85 22.16
CA VAL A 26 4.23 -22.82 22.67
C VAL A 26 5.26 -22.41 21.61
N LYS A 27 5.80 -23.37 20.84
CA LYS A 27 6.71 -23.07 19.72
C LYS A 27 6.02 -22.30 18.60
N LEU A 28 4.77 -22.65 18.26
CA LEU A 28 3.98 -21.97 17.25
C LEU A 28 3.68 -20.52 17.65
N ILE A 29 3.21 -20.30 18.88
CA ILE A 29 2.94 -18.95 19.41
C ILE A 29 4.25 -18.14 19.47
N GLY A 30 5.35 -18.76 19.94
CA GLY A 30 6.66 -18.11 19.96
C GLY A 30 7.12 -17.69 18.56
N PHE A 31 6.98 -18.59 17.57
CA PHE A 31 7.28 -18.27 16.18
C PHE A 31 6.40 -17.13 15.65
N LEU A 32 5.09 -17.16 15.94
CA LEU A 32 4.13 -16.12 15.53
C LEU A 32 4.47 -14.75 16.14
N LEU A 33 4.86 -14.71 17.41
CA LEU A 33 5.26 -13.48 18.07
C LEU A 33 6.57 -12.93 17.52
N ILE A 34 7.55 -13.80 17.24
CA ILE A 34 8.83 -13.39 16.65
C ILE A 34 8.62 -12.89 15.22
N SER A 35 7.83 -13.59 14.40
CA SER A 35 7.54 -13.15 13.04
C SER A 35 6.73 -11.85 13.04
N ALA A 36 5.74 -11.68 13.92
CA ALA A 36 5.04 -10.42 14.10
C ALA A 36 5.97 -9.29 14.56
N ALA A 37 6.90 -9.55 15.48
CA ALA A 37 7.89 -8.57 15.92
C ALA A 37 8.86 -8.17 14.80
N VAL A 38 9.32 -9.13 14.00
CA VAL A 38 10.18 -8.88 12.83
C VAL A 38 9.43 -8.06 11.79
N ILE A 39 8.19 -8.44 11.44
CA ILE A 39 7.35 -7.68 10.50
C ILE A 39 7.08 -6.27 11.04
N GLY A 40 6.80 -6.13 12.34
CA GLY A 40 6.59 -4.84 12.99
C GLY A 40 7.83 -3.95 12.96
N LEU A 41 9.02 -4.52 13.19
CA LEU A 41 10.31 -3.83 13.07
C LEU A 41 10.58 -3.42 11.62
N MET A 42 10.32 -4.31 10.66
CA MET A 42 10.45 -4.01 9.24
C MET A 42 9.49 -2.90 8.81
N TYR A 43 8.27 -2.88 9.33
CA TYR A 43 7.31 -1.80 9.08
C TYR A 43 7.76 -0.47 9.70
N TYR A 44 8.20 -0.47 10.97
CA TYR A 44 8.65 0.74 11.66
C TYR A 44 9.91 1.35 11.02
N ASN A 45 10.87 0.51 10.64
CA ASN A 45 12.11 0.93 9.99
C ASN A 45 12.02 1.03 8.46
N SER A 46 10.85 0.73 7.86
CA SER A 46 10.63 0.73 6.40
C SER A 46 11.61 -0.16 5.60
N TRP A 47 11.89 -1.38 6.07
CA TRP A 47 12.79 -2.34 5.41
C TRP A 47 12.02 -3.42 4.63
N GLY A 48 12.51 -3.84 3.45
CA GLY A 48 11.97 -4.96 2.69
C GLY A 48 10.69 -4.61 1.90
N PRO A 49 9.62 -5.44 1.87
CA PRO A 49 8.40 -5.17 1.09
C PRO A 49 7.58 -3.95 1.58
N PHE A 50 8.08 -3.24 2.60
CA PHE A 50 7.54 -1.98 3.12
C PHE A 50 8.43 -0.77 2.83
N GLU A 51 9.53 -1.00 2.10
CA GLU A 51 10.49 -0.02 1.64
C GLU A 51 9.85 0.75 0.47
N HIS A 52 9.59 2.03 0.74
CA HIS A 52 8.99 3.04 -0.15
C HIS A 52 7.50 2.93 -0.47
N ASN A 53 6.88 4.12 -0.52
CA ASN A 53 5.47 4.27 -0.78
C ASN A 53 5.21 4.06 -2.27
N ILE A 54 4.47 3.01 -2.60
CA ILE A 54 4.08 2.69 -4.00
C ILE A 54 3.19 3.80 -4.62
N ALA A 55 2.62 4.68 -3.78
CA ALA A 55 1.85 5.86 -4.18
C ALA A 55 2.70 7.16 -4.24
N GLU A 56 4.01 7.06 -4.03
CA GLU A 56 4.92 8.18 -4.09
C GLU A 56 5.20 8.50 -5.56
N LEU A 57 5.06 9.77 -5.94
CA LEU A 57 5.40 10.26 -7.27
C LEU A 57 6.82 9.85 -7.69
N SER A 58 7.74 9.74 -6.73
CA SER A 58 9.11 9.24 -6.93
C SER A 58 9.15 7.84 -7.55
N HIS A 59 8.25 6.93 -7.19
CA HIS A 59 8.23 5.58 -7.76
C HIS A 59 7.78 5.59 -9.23
N LEU A 60 6.83 6.47 -9.59
CA LEU A 60 6.44 6.67 -11.00
C LEU A 60 7.57 7.36 -11.79
N GLN A 61 8.26 8.30 -11.16
CA GLN A 61 9.38 9.04 -11.74
C GLN A 61 10.58 8.10 -11.99
N ASP A 62 10.94 7.27 -11.03
CA ASP A 62 12.01 6.27 -11.19
C ASP A 62 11.68 5.25 -12.29
N LYS A 63 10.43 4.78 -12.33
CA LYS A 63 9.98 3.76 -13.29
C LYS A 63 9.91 4.28 -14.73
N TYR A 64 9.41 5.49 -14.95
CA TYR A 64 9.15 5.99 -16.30
C TYR A 64 10.13 7.06 -16.78
N CYS A 65 10.89 7.71 -15.89
CA CYS A 65 11.76 8.84 -16.23
C CYS A 65 13.26 8.59 -16.02
N VAL A 66 13.68 7.62 -15.19
CA VAL A 66 15.11 7.44 -14.85
C VAL A 66 15.73 6.20 -15.52
N ASN A 67 15.10 5.03 -15.43
CA ASN A 67 15.65 3.77 -15.97
C ASN A 67 14.76 3.23 -17.10
N ASP A 68 15.34 3.00 -18.29
CA ASP A 68 14.62 2.52 -19.49
C ASP A 68 13.35 3.35 -19.76
N ALA A 69 13.53 4.67 -19.67
CA ALA A 69 12.46 5.65 -19.61
C ALA A 69 11.56 5.56 -20.85
N ASP A 70 10.28 5.23 -20.62
CA ASP A 70 9.26 5.48 -21.61
C ASP A 70 9.04 7.00 -21.68
N GLY A 71 9.81 7.66 -22.55
CA GLY A 71 9.81 9.11 -22.69
C GLY A 71 8.43 9.71 -22.99
N ASP A 72 7.52 8.94 -23.59
CA ASP A 72 6.15 9.40 -23.81
C ASP A 72 5.35 9.39 -22.52
N ILE A 73 5.46 8.34 -21.70
CA ILE A 73 4.80 8.30 -20.38
C ILE A 73 5.42 9.35 -19.44
N CYS A 74 6.75 9.47 -19.43
CA CYS A 74 7.43 10.47 -18.61
C CYS A 74 6.99 11.90 -18.96
N ASP A 75 7.12 12.29 -20.23
CA ASP A 75 6.89 13.67 -20.67
C ASP A 75 5.41 14.04 -20.70
N CYS A 76 4.56 13.11 -21.14
CA CYS A 76 3.14 13.39 -21.36
C CYS A 76 2.26 13.06 -20.17
N ILE A 77 2.71 12.23 -19.22
CA ILE A 77 1.87 11.81 -18.07
C ILE A 77 2.53 12.21 -16.75
N VAL A 78 3.72 11.69 -16.45
CA VAL A 78 4.36 11.85 -15.13
C VAL A 78 4.74 13.31 -14.86
N GLN A 79 5.41 13.99 -15.79
CA GLN A 79 5.82 15.39 -15.61
C GLN A 79 4.64 16.36 -15.48
N PRO A 80 3.55 16.27 -16.28
CA PRO A 80 2.37 17.10 -16.06
C PRO A 80 1.76 16.91 -14.67
N ILE A 81 1.65 15.67 -14.19
CA ILE A 81 1.16 15.37 -12.83
C ILE A 81 2.07 16.02 -11.78
N GLU A 82 3.38 15.83 -11.90
CA GLU A 82 4.36 16.42 -10.99
C GLU A 82 4.25 17.96 -10.95
N ARG A 83 4.15 18.59 -12.13
CA ARG A 83 4.00 20.05 -12.21
C ARG A 83 2.71 20.53 -11.57
N ASP A 84 1.59 19.85 -11.78
CA ASP A 84 0.31 20.22 -11.13
C ASP A 84 0.40 20.07 -9.60
N MET A 85 1.06 19.03 -9.09
CA MET A 85 1.29 18.86 -7.65
C MET A 85 2.18 19.97 -7.07
N ILE A 86 3.32 20.27 -7.70
CA ILE A 86 4.25 21.33 -7.24
C ILE A 86 3.61 22.73 -7.30
N GLN A 87 2.65 22.94 -8.21
CA GLN A 87 1.91 24.21 -8.27
C GLN A 87 0.90 24.39 -7.12
N ARG A 88 0.39 23.30 -6.54
CA ARG A 88 -0.67 23.33 -5.50
C ARG A 88 -0.16 23.12 -4.09
N PHE A 89 1.01 22.50 -3.95
CA PHE A 89 1.60 22.13 -2.68
C PHE A 89 3.00 22.67 -2.55
N THR A 90 3.32 23.16 -1.36
CA THR A 90 4.69 23.56 -1.01
C THR A 90 5.59 22.32 -0.89
N PRO A 91 6.93 22.48 -1.01
CA PRO A 91 7.86 21.36 -0.85
C PRO A 91 7.71 20.61 0.48
N ASP A 92 7.43 21.35 1.57
CA ASP A 92 7.21 20.75 2.89
C ASP A 92 5.91 19.96 2.96
N GLU A 93 4.83 20.46 2.35
CA GLU A 93 3.57 19.72 2.22
C GLU A 93 3.73 18.46 1.38
N LEU A 94 4.49 18.52 0.28
CA LEU A 94 4.78 17.36 -0.56
C LEU A 94 5.58 16.29 0.20
N LYS A 95 6.52 16.70 1.07
CA LYS A 95 7.28 15.78 1.92
C LYS A 95 6.41 15.12 3.00
N ILE A 96 5.43 15.85 3.54
CA ILE A 96 4.46 15.27 4.48
C ILE A 96 3.50 14.32 3.74
N LEU A 97 3.04 14.71 2.55
CA LEU A 97 2.20 13.88 1.69
C LEU A 97 2.89 12.59 1.30
N SER A 98 4.19 12.64 0.96
CA SER A 98 4.95 11.44 0.60
C SER A 98 5.06 10.45 1.75
N ALA A 99 4.92 10.88 3.01
CA ALA A 99 4.85 9.99 4.17
C ALA A 99 3.44 9.40 4.42
N GLN A 100 2.37 9.96 3.83
CA GLN A 100 0.97 9.58 4.05
C GLN A 100 0.39 8.93 2.78
N ARG A 101 0.36 7.59 2.73
CA ARG A 101 0.01 6.76 1.57
C ARG A 101 -1.36 7.09 0.98
N ILE A 102 -2.37 7.20 1.83
CA ILE A 102 -3.76 7.45 1.39
C ILE A 102 -3.88 8.85 0.80
N LYS A 103 -3.26 9.85 1.46
CA LYS A 103 -3.26 11.24 0.96
C LYS A 103 -2.46 11.36 -0.33
N ALA A 104 -1.28 10.74 -0.41
CA ALA A 104 -0.46 10.71 -1.62
C ALA A 104 -1.24 10.11 -2.80
N ALA A 105 -1.86 8.94 -2.61
CA ALA A 105 -2.67 8.30 -3.65
C ALA A 105 -3.86 9.17 -4.09
N TYR A 106 -4.52 9.85 -3.14
CA TYR A 106 -5.64 10.73 -3.43
C TYR A 106 -5.23 11.98 -4.22
N VAL A 107 -4.16 12.66 -3.79
CA VAL A 107 -3.59 13.82 -4.49
C VAL A 107 -3.12 13.43 -5.89
N LEU A 108 -2.42 12.30 -6.01
CA LEU A 108 -1.97 11.77 -7.29
C LEU A 108 -3.15 11.50 -8.24
N LYS A 109 -4.23 10.88 -7.76
CA LYS A 109 -5.47 10.68 -8.54
C LYS A 109 -6.10 12.01 -8.97
N LYS A 110 -6.14 13.02 -8.10
CA LYS A 110 -6.66 14.35 -8.42
C LYS A 110 -5.84 15.04 -9.51
N SER A 111 -4.51 15.06 -9.38
CA SER A 111 -3.62 15.59 -10.40
C SER A 111 -3.74 14.85 -11.72
N MET A 112 -3.77 13.51 -11.70
CA MET A 112 -3.99 12.69 -12.90
C MET A 112 -5.29 13.06 -13.63
N ASN A 113 -6.39 13.22 -12.89
CA ASN A 113 -7.66 13.62 -13.49
C ASN A 113 -7.59 15.04 -14.07
N LYS A 114 -6.89 15.96 -13.40
CA LYS A 114 -6.74 17.34 -13.86
C LYS A 114 -5.89 17.44 -15.13
N THR A 115 -4.83 16.63 -15.24
CA THR A 115 -3.89 16.66 -16.36
C THR A 115 -4.25 15.69 -17.48
N LYS A 116 -5.35 14.94 -17.36
CA LYS A 116 -5.78 13.90 -18.31
C LYS A 116 -5.87 14.40 -19.75
N GLU A 117 -6.57 15.50 -19.98
CA GLU A 117 -6.76 16.03 -21.35
C GLU A 117 -5.44 16.47 -21.98
N GLN A 118 -4.58 17.13 -21.18
CA GLN A 118 -3.23 17.51 -21.60
C GLN A 118 -2.38 16.29 -21.92
N ALA A 119 -2.46 15.24 -21.10
CA ALA A 119 -1.73 14.00 -21.30
C ALA A 119 -2.15 13.28 -22.58
N LEU A 120 -3.45 13.14 -22.79
CA LEU A 120 -4.01 12.53 -24.00
C LEU A 120 -3.62 13.31 -25.25
N SER A 121 -3.72 14.65 -25.23
CA SER A 121 -3.31 15.48 -26.36
C SER A 121 -1.80 15.37 -26.66
N CYS A 122 -0.96 15.26 -25.62
CA CYS A 122 0.48 15.06 -25.79
C CYS A 122 0.81 13.69 -26.40
N LEU A 123 0.17 12.63 -25.90
CA LEU A 123 0.35 11.26 -26.41
C LEU A 123 -0.17 11.10 -27.84
N GLU A 124 -1.28 11.76 -28.18
CA GLU A 124 -1.86 11.74 -29.52
C GLU A 124 -0.89 12.35 -30.55
N LYS A 125 -0.23 13.47 -30.21
CA LYS A 125 0.83 14.07 -31.05
C LYS A 125 2.03 13.15 -31.26
N ARG A 126 2.23 12.18 -30.36
CA ARG A 126 3.32 11.19 -30.42
C ARG A 126 2.87 9.81 -30.94
N ASN A 127 1.61 9.68 -31.39
CA ASN A 127 1.00 8.39 -31.76
C ASN A 127 1.10 7.31 -30.67
N ALA A 128 1.03 7.72 -29.40
CA ALA A 128 1.29 6.87 -28.24
C ALA A 128 0.09 6.79 -27.28
N THR A 129 -1.13 7.07 -27.75
CA THR A 129 -2.35 7.14 -26.91
C THR A 129 -2.62 5.87 -26.10
N GLU A 130 -2.25 4.69 -26.61
CA GLU A 130 -2.39 3.42 -25.89
C GLU A 130 -1.54 3.34 -24.62
N LYS A 131 -0.44 4.10 -24.53
CA LYS A 131 0.40 4.17 -23.32
C LYS A 131 -0.32 4.80 -22.14
N TYR A 132 -1.35 5.61 -22.39
CA TYR A 132 -2.20 6.11 -21.32
C TYR A 132 -2.93 4.95 -20.61
N LYS A 133 -3.43 3.95 -21.35
CA LYS A 133 -4.08 2.78 -20.77
C LYS A 133 -3.10 1.92 -19.98
N GLN A 134 -1.87 1.77 -20.49
CA GLN A 134 -0.79 1.08 -19.78
C GLN A 134 -0.47 1.75 -18.44
N PHE A 135 -0.35 3.08 -18.45
CA PHE A 135 -0.12 3.85 -17.22
C PHE A 135 -1.27 3.68 -16.22
N ILE A 136 -2.53 3.76 -16.67
CA ILE A 136 -3.70 3.57 -15.81
C ILE A 136 -3.74 2.14 -15.24
N HIS A 137 -3.43 1.12 -16.04
CA HIS A 137 -3.38 -0.26 -15.56
C HIS A 137 -2.37 -0.44 -14.43
N ASP A 138 -1.23 0.23 -14.51
CA ASP A 138 -0.21 0.21 -13.46
C ASP A 138 -0.61 1.04 -12.23
N PHE A 139 -1.54 1.99 -12.38
CA PHE A 139 -2.07 2.83 -11.30
C PHE A 139 -3.27 2.21 -10.55
N ILE A 140 -4.12 1.43 -11.24
CA ILE A 140 -5.32 0.79 -10.65
C ILE A 140 -5.04 -0.03 -9.37
N PRO A 141 -3.95 -0.81 -9.26
CA PRO A 141 -3.60 -1.52 -8.03
C PRO A 141 -3.35 -0.59 -6.84
N ILE A 142 -2.87 0.63 -7.08
CA ILE A 142 -2.63 1.64 -6.04
C ILE A 142 -3.97 2.23 -5.58
N GLU A 143 -4.85 2.58 -6.52
CA GLU A 143 -6.19 3.08 -6.22
C GLU A 143 -7.03 2.08 -5.42
N ASN A 144 -7.07 0.82 -5.85
CA ASN A 144 -7.87 -0.22 -5.18
C ASN A 144 -7.34 -0.58 -3.78
N LYS A 145 -6.01 -0.51 -3.57
CA LYS A 145 -5.40 -0.88 -2.29
C LYS A 145 -5.57 0.20 -1.21
N TYR A 146 -5.63 1.47 -1.59
CA TYR A 146 -5.59 2.59 -0.62
C TYR A 146 -6.88 3.43 -0.59
N LEU A 147 -7.56 3.63 -1.72
CA LEU A 147 -8.71 4.54 -1.78
C LEU A 147 -10.05 3.85 -1.53
N ILE A 148 -10.25 2.63 -2.04
CA ILE A 148 -11.51 1.88 -1.82
C ILE A 148 -11.73 1.55 -0.33
N PHE A 149 -10.65 1.25 0.41
CA PHE A 149 -10.74 0.95 1.84
C PHE A 149 -10.99 2.18 2.72
N ALA A 150 -10.59 3.37 2.25
CA ALA A 150 -10.71 4.61 3.02
C ALA A 150 -12.13 5.21 2.98
N GLU A 151 -12.94 4.89 1.97
CA GLU A 151 -14.27 5.49 1.80
C GLU A 151 -15.40 4.69 2.48
N ASP A 152 -15.33 3.35 2.55
CA ASP A 152 -16.50 2.53 2.96
C ASP A 152 -16.33 1.69 4.25
N LYS A 153 -15.13 1.55 4.85
CA LYS A 153 -14.89 0.58 5.94
C LYS A 153 -14.07 1.08 7.13
N VAL A 154 -14.22 2.35 7.50
CA VAL A 154 -13.42 2.97 8.57
C VAL A 154 -13.59 2.29 9.93
N ASP A 155 -14.79 1.80 10.23
CA ASP A 155 -15.10 1.17 11.53
C ASP A 155 -14.49 -0.23 11.70
N GLU A 156 -14.10 -0.90 10.61
CA GLU A 156 -13.46 -2.23 10.64
C GLU A 156 -11.92 -2.15 10.69
N LEU A 157 -11.33 -0.95 10.53
CA LEU A 157 -9.88 -0.75 10.52
C LEU A 157 -9.33 -0.61 11.95
N THR A 158 -8.13 -1.14 12.20
CA THR A 158 -7.46 -1.09 13.51
C THR A 158 -6.04 -0.54 13.40
N GLY A 159 -5.58 0.12 14.47
CA GLY A 159 -4.22 0.65 14.59
C GLY A 159 -3.90 1.78 13.60
N ALA A 160 -2.64 1.84 13.15
CA ALA A 160 -2.10 2.94 12.33
C ALA A 160 -2.88 3.21 11.02
N VAL A 161 -3.55 2.20 10.47
CA VAL A 161 -4.37 2.35 9.25
C VAL A 161 -5.63 3.18 9.53
N LYS A 162 -6.25 3.00 10.70
CA LYS A 162 -7.40 3.81 11.12
C LYS A 162 -6.97 5.28 11.31
N ASP A 163 -5.85 5.50 11.98
CA ASP A 163 -5.31 6.84 12.21
C ASP A 163 -5.00 7.57 10.88
N GLU A 164 -4.44 6.84 9.90
CA GLU A 164 -4.18 7.38 8.56
C GLU A 164 -5.47 7.73 7.81
N VAL A 165 -6.50 6.87 7.90
CA VAL A 165 -7.82 7.13 7.27
C VAL A 165 -8.53 8.31 7.92
N THR A 166 -8.53 8.43 9.25
CA THR A 166 -9.12 9.58 9.96
C THR A 166 -8.39 10.87 9.58
N SER A 167 -7.05 10.86 9.59
CA SER A 167 -6.26 12.02 9.13
C SER A 167 -6.54 12.37 7.66
N PHE A 168 -6.76 11.37 6.79
CA PHE A 168 -7.18 11.60 5.42
C PHE A 168 -8.54 12.30 5.37
N GLN A 169 -9.56 11.80 6.06
CA GLN A 169 -10.90 12.37 6.08
C GLN A 169 -10.92 13.83 6.56
N GLU A 170 -10.16 14.15 7.61
CA GLU A 170 -10.01 15.52 8.11
C GLU A 170 -9.36 16.45 7.07
N SER A 171 -8.34 15.95 6.35
CA SER A 171 -7.63 16.72 5.33
C SER A 171 -8.29 16.75 3.96
N LYS A 172 -9.27 15.86 3.69
CA LYS A 172 -9.88 15.66 2.36
C LYS A 172 -10.42 16.96 1.80
N LYS A 173 -11.18 17.71 2.61
CA LYS A 173 -11.72 19.01 2.21
C LYS A 173 -10.63 20.01 1.86
N SER A 174 -9.56 20.09 2.66
CA SER A 174 -8.42 20.97 2.37
C SER A 174 -7.69 20.58 1.09
N ILE A 175 -7.62 19.29 0.76
CA ILE A 175 -7.05 18.84 -0.51
C ILE A 175 -8.00 19.20 -1.66
N ASP A 176 -9.30 18.97 -1.49
CA ASP A 176 -10.32 19.31 -2.50
C ASP A 176 -10.33 20.80 -2.85
N ASP A 177 -10.22 21.68 -1.85
CA ASP A 177 -10.18 23.13 -2.05
C ASP A 177 -8.95 23.60 -2.86
N LYS A 178 -7.89 22.77 -2.94
CA LYS A 178 -6.71 23.05 -3.75
C LYS A 178 -6.88 22.65 -5.22
N TYR A 179 -7.93 21.94 -5.62
CA TYR A 179 -8.13 21.39 -6.99
C TYR A 179 -9.26 22.06 -7.78
#